data_AF-A0A938PGQ2-F1
#
_entry.id   AF-A0A938PGQ2-F1
#
_cell.length_a   1.000
_cell.length_b   1.000
_cell.length_c   1.000
_cell.angle_alpha   90.00
_cell.angle_beta   90.00
_cell.angle_gamma   90.00
#
_symmetry.space_group_name_H-M   'P 1'
#
loop_
_entity.id
_entity.type
_entity.pdbx_description
1 polymer ?
#
loop_
_entity_poly.entity_id
_entity_poly.type
_entity_poly.pdbx_seq_one_letter_code
_entity_poly.pdbx_strand_id
1 'polypeptide(L)' 'MKYFVYVILSREGYRYTGMTEDLERRLQEHNEKVKSFWTKRGNDWRVIYFEEFETKQ' A
#
# COMPACT_ATOMS: atom_id res chain seq x y z
N MET A 1 3.70 -12.42 -14.11
CA MET A 1 4.05 -11.41 -13.08
C MET A 1 2.82 -11.24 -12.21
N LYS A 2 2.96 -11.34 -10.89
CA LYS A 2 1.83 -11.20 -9.97
C LYS A 2 1.71 -9.72 -9.59
N TYR A 3 0.51 -9.18 -9.67
CA TYR A 3 0.19 -7.83 -9.22
C TYR A 3 -0.70 -7.94 -8.00
N PHE A 4 -0.46 -7.08 -7.02
CA PHE A 4 -1.26 -6.99 -5.81
C PHE A 4 -2.00 -5.66 -5.84
N VAL A 5 -3.33 -5.72 -5.79
CA VAL A 5 -4.14 -4.56 -5.42
C VAL A 5 -4.28 -4.59 -3.90
N TYR A 6 -3.99 -3.48 -3.25
CA TYR A 6 -4.01 -3.41 -1.79
C TYR A 6 -4.72 -2.16 -1.29
N VAL A 7 -5.29 -2.30 -0.10
CA VAL A 7 -5.85 -1.20 0.68
C VAL A 7 -5.12 -1.17 2.02
N ILE A 8 -4.56 -0.02 2.34
CA ILE A 8 -3.91 0.26 3.62
C ILE A 8 -4.69 1.30 4.40
N LEU A 9 -4.63 1.18 5.72
CA LEU A 9 -5.23 2.09 6.69
C LEU A 9 -4.13 2.63 7.60
N SER A 10 -4.08 3.95 7.75
CA SER A 10 -3.23 4.59 8.76
C SER A 10 -3.93 4.59 10.11
N ARG A 11 -3.16 4.76 11.19
CA ARG A 11 -3.70 4.93 12.54
C ARG A 11 -4.68 6.10 12.65
N GLU A 12 -4.50 7.13 11.85
CA GLU A 12 -5.34 8.33 11.80
C GLU A 12 -6.66 8.12 11.02
N GLY A 13 -6.86 6.94 10.44
CA GLY A 13 -8.07 6.59 9.69
C GLY A 13 -8.00 6.86 8.19
N TYR A 14 -6.84 7.30 7.67
CA TYR A 14 -6.67 7.49 6.23
C TYR A 14 -6.59 6.16 5.52
N ARG A 15 -7.33 6.03 4.42
CA ARG A 15 -7.30 4.84 3.56
C ARG A 15 -6.57 5.18 2.27
N TYR A 16 -5.72 4.27 1.82
CA TYR A 16 -5.06 4.39 0.52
C TYR A 16 -5.20 3.07 -0.23
N THR A 17 -5.53 3.17 -1.52
CA THR A 17 -5.62 2.02 -2.43
C THR A 17 -4.54 2.16 -3.48
N GLY A 18 -3.83 1.08 -3.75
CA GLY A 18 -2.76 1.05 -4.74
C GLY A 18 -2.58 -0.32 -5.39
N MET A 19 -1.71 -0.36 -6.39
CA MET A 19 -1.25 -1.60 -7.00
C MET A 19 0.28 -1.68 -6.94
N THR A 20 0.82 -2.87 -6.74
CA THR A 20 2.27 -3.11 -6.71
C THR A 20 2.56 -4.56 -7.11
N GLU A 21 3.75 -4.85 -7.59
CA GLU A 21 4.23 -6.23 -7.77
C GLU A 21 4.80 -6.81 -6.47
N ASP A 22 5.09 -5.93 -5.50
CA ASP A 22 5.66 -6.28 -4.19
C ASP A 22 4.94 -5.48 -3.10
N LEU A 23 4.08 -6.16 -2.34
CA LEU A 23 3.25 -5.54 -1.29
C LEU A 23 4.06 -5.16 -0.06
N GLU A 24 4.98 -6.02 0.37
CA GLU A 24 5.78 -5.83 1.58
C GLU A 24 6.71 -4.63 1.42
N ARG A 25 7.46 -4.58 0.32
CA ARG A 25 8.33 -3.44 0.01
C ARG A 25 7.55 -2.15 -0.04
N ARG A 26 6.36 -2.17 -0.65
CA ARG A 26 5.53 -0.97 -0.80
C ARG A 26 4.94 -0.49 0.52
N LEU A 27 4.55 -1.41 1.40
CA LEU A 27 4.10 -1.09 2.75
C LEU A 27 5.24 -0.47 3.58
N GLN A 28 6.45 -1.01 3.46
CA GLN A 28 7.63 -0.45 4.11
C GLN A 28 7.90 0.98 3.60
N GLU A 29 7.89 1.22 2.29
CA GLU A 29 8.04 2.56 1.71
C GLU A 29 7.00 3.56 2.25
N HIS A 30 5.75 3.12 2.45
CA HIS A 30 4.70 3.95 3.04
C HIS A 30 4.96 4.27 4.52
N ASN A 31 5.44 3.30 5.30
CA ASN A 31 5.78 3.50 6.71
C ASN A 31 7.06 4.33 6.90
N GLU A 32 8.05 4.17 6.04
CA GLU A 32 9.28 4.97 6.01
C GLU A 32 9.09 6.34 5.36
N LYS A 33 7.89 6.61 4.82
CA LYS A 33 7.52 7.85 4.10
C LYS A 33 8.41 8.14 2.89
N VAL A 34 9.01 7.10 2.33
CA VAL A 34 9.84 7.16 1.12
C VAL A 34 8.92 7.01 -0.09
N LYS A 35 9.09 7.87 -1.12
CA LYS A 35 8.30 7.85 -2.38
C LYS A 35 6.77 7.88 -2.18
N SER A 36 6.32 8.49 -1.09
CA SER A 36 4.95 8.38 -0.55
C SER A 36 4.33 9.76 -0.33
N PHE A 37 4.02 10.49 -1.42
CA PHE A 37 3.62 11.89 -1.33
C PHE A 37 2.25 12.12 -0.68
N TRP A 38 1.32 11.17 -0.87
CA TRP A 38 -0.03 11.22 -0.28
C TRP A 38 -0.04 10.57 1.12
N THR A 39 0.54 9.38 1.22
CA THR A 39 0.58 8.58 2.45
C THR A 39 1.53 9.14 3.53
N LYS A 40 2.40 10.13 3.22
CA LYS A 40 3.21 10.84 4.22
C LYS A 40 2.41 11.50 5.36
N ARG A 41 1.13 11.76 5.12
CA ARG A 41 0.21 12.39 6.09
C ARG A 41 -0.26 11.42 7.18
N GLY A 42 -0.23 10.12 6.91
CA GLY A 42 -0.59 9.08 7.87
C GLY A 42 0.64 8.41 8.47
N ASN A 43 0.48 7.86 9.66
CA ASN A 43 1.47 7.02 10.34
C ASN A 43 0.92 5.61 10.61
N ASP A 44 1.84 4.65 10.79
CA ASP A 44 1.54 3.25 11.09
C ASP A 44 0.54 2.63 10.09
N TRP A 45 0.93 2.65 8.82
CA TRP A 45 0.16 2.07 7.73
C TRP A 45 0.12 0.56 7.85
N ARG A 46 -1.09 0.00 7.82
CA ARG A 46 -1.34 -1.44 7.88
C ARG A 46 -2.20 -1.86 6.71
N VAL A 47 -1.89 -3.02 6.14
CA VAL A 47 -2.73 -3.62 5.09
C VAL A 47 -4.01 -4.14 5.74
N ILE A 48 -5.15 -3.65 5.26
CA ILE A 48 -6.48 -4.12 5.70
C ILE A 48 -7.13 -5.04 4.67
N TYR A 49 -6.66 -4.98 3.42
CA TYR A 49 -7.10 -5.85 2.33
C TYR A 49 -6.02 -5.90 1.27
N PHE A 50 -5.82 -7.08 0.66
CA PHE A 50 -5.03 -7.23 -0.54
C PHE A 50 -5.57 -8.39 -1.36
N GLU A 51 -5.41 -8.31 -2.68
CA GLU A 51 -5.81 -9.34 -3.62
C GLU A 51 -4.74 -9.48 -4.71
N GLU A 52 -4.43 -10.72 -5.07
CA GLU A 52 -3.42 -11.07 -6.07
C GLU A 52 -4.07 -11.27 -7.44
N PHE A 53 -3.43 -10.72 -8.48
CA PHE A 53 -3.86 -10.78 -9.86
C PHE A 53 -2.72 -11.30 -10.74
N GLU A 54 -3.03 -12.18 -11.68
CA GLU A 54 -2.04 -12.76 -12.60
C GLU A 54 -1.72 -11.85 -13.79
N THR A 55 -2.59 -10.88 -14.08
CA THR A 55 -2.47 -10.00 -15.24
C THR A 55 -2.85 -8.57 -14.88
N LYS A 56 -2.09 -7.60 -15.37
CA LYS A 56 -2.47 -6.19 -15.41
C LYS A 56 -3.18 -5.96 -16.75
N GLN A 57 -4.51 -5.99 -16.75
CA GLN A 57 -5.32 -5.60 -17.91
C GLN A 57 -5.55 -4.09 -17.93
#